data_AF-A0A2U3A089-F1
#
_entry.id   AF-A0A2U3A089-F1
#
_cell.length_a   1.000
_cell.length_b   1.000
_cell.length_c   1.000
_cell.angle_alpha   90.00
_cell.angle_beta   90.00
_cell.angle_gamma   90.00
#
_symmetry.space_group_name_H-M   'P 1'
#
loop_
_entity.id
_entity.type
_entity.pdbx_description
1 polymer ?
#
loop_
_entity_poly.entity_id
_entity_poly.type
_entity_poly.pdbx_seq_one_letter_code
_entity_poly.pdbx_strand_id
1 'polypeptide(L)'
;MPEAVVLLATPEGWRHSVLTEDGGMICGRFADVAPDTDPAEARAAAAAMVVGLAHDVHEVAVDVTWDSPREPGSWTAQVTVAETAPNA
;
A
#
# COMPACT_ATOMS: atom_id res chain seq x y z
N MET A 1 -6.76 -7.76 8.28
CA MET A 1 -5.86 -8.09 7.16
C MET A 1 -6.02 -7.06 6.07
N PRO A 2 -4.94 -6.39 5.61
CA PRO A 2 -4.99 -5.54 4.42
C PRO A 2 -5.36 -6.33 3.15
N GLU A 3 -6.31 -5.83 2.37
CA GLU A 3 -6.77 -6.42 1.10
C GLU A 3 -6.29 -5.59 -0.09
N ALA A 4 -6.35 -4.26 0.03
CA ALA A 4 -5.96 -3.36 -1.04
C ALA A 4 -5.45 -2.04 -0.48
N VAL A 5 -4.70 -1.30 -1.29
CA VAL A 5 -4.28 0.06 -0.99
C VAL A 5 -4.56 0.98 -2.17
N VAL A 6 -5.06 2.17 -1.87
CA VAL A 6 -5.16 3.28 -2.80
C VAL A 6 -4.17 4.34 -2.40
N LEU A 7 -3.35 4.79 -3.34
CA LEU A 7 -2.39 5.88 -3.18
C LEU A 7 -2.82 7.05 -4.07
N LEU A 8 -2.89 8.24 -3.48
CA LEU A 8 -3.30 9.47 -4.15
C LEU A 8 -2.21 10.54 -4.00
N ALA A 9 -1.78 11.08 -5.14
CA ALA A 9 -0.98 12.30 -5.17
C ALA A 9 -1.90 13.51 -4.96
N THR A 10 -1.56 14.38 -4.01
CA THR A 10 -2.27 15.64 -3.78
C THR A 10 -1.27 16.79 -3.72
N PRO A 11 -1.69 18.05 -3.93
CA PRO A 11 -0.79 19.20 -3.80
C PRO A 11 -0.13 19.33 -2.42
N GLU A 12 -0.76 18.75 -1.39
CA GLU A 12 -0.28 18.79 -0.01
C GLU A 12 0.54 17.55 0.38
N GLY A 13 0.77 16.62 -0.55
CA GLY A 13 1.48 15.38 -0.30
C GLY A 13 0.71 14.12 -0.67
N TRP A 14 1.22 12.99 -0.19
CA TRP A 14 0.71 11.66 -0.54
C TRP A 14 -0.32 11.16 0.47
N ARG A 15 -1.51 10.79 0.00
CA ARG A 15 -2.56 10.18 0.82
C ARG A 15 -2.68 8.69 0.50
N HIS A 16 -2.99 7.90 1.52
CA HIS A 16 -3.29 6.49 1.34
C HIS A 16 -4.63 6.12 1.95
N SER A 17 -5.25 5.10 1.39
CA SER A 17 -6.40 4.39 1.96
C SER A 17 -6.11 2.90 1.89
N VAL A 18 -6.04 2.24 3.05
CA VAL A 18 -5.91 0.78 3.15
C VAL A 18 -7.29 0.19 3.37
N LEU A 19 -7.71 -0.69 2.47
CA LEU A 19 -8.92 -1.50 2.64
C LEU A 19 -8.55 -2.80 3.34
N THR A 20 -9.43 -3.24 4.23
CA THR A 20 -9.28 -4.48 4.98
C THR A 20 -10.36 -5.48 4.57
N GLU A 21 -10.10 -6.78 4.70
CA GLU A 21 -11.04 -7.85 4.32
C GLU A 21 -12.40 -7.76 5.06
N ASP A 22 -12.45 -7.14 6.24
CA ASP A 22 -13.68 -6.91 7.02
C ASP A 22 -14.53 -5.74 6.46
N GLY A 23 -14.09 -5.10 5.38
CA GLY A 23 -14.72 -3.90 4.81
C GLY A 23 -14.33 -2.60 5.52
N GLY A 24 -13.42 -2.66 6.50
CA GLY A 24 -12.85 -1.48 7.14
C GLY A 24 -11.90 -0.71 6.20
N MET A 25 -11.82 0.60 6.40
CA MET A 25 -10.94 1.50 5.64
C MET A 25 -10.14 2.39 6.57
N ILE A 26 -8.83 2.43 6.38
CA ILE A 26 -7.90 3.26 7.15
C ILE A 26 -7.30 4.30 6.20
N CYS A 27 -7.54 5.57 6.46
CA CYS A 27 -7.05 6.68 5.66
C CYS A 27 -5.93 7.43 6.37
N GLY A 28 -4.93 7.88 5.62
CA GLY A 28 -3.81 8.64 6.16
C GLY A 28 -3.10 9.49 5.12
N ARG A 29 -2.06 10.18 5.60
CA ARG A 29 -1.10 10.93 4.81
C ARG A 29 0.30 10.48 5.21
N PHE A 30 1.21 10.38 4.25
CA PHE A 30 2.62 10.18 4.56
C PHE A 30 3.22 11.48 5.09
N ALA A 31 3.74 11.47 6.31
CA ALA A 31 4.46 12.61 6.88
C ALA A 31 5.89 12.72 6.33
N ASP A 32 6.51 11.58 6.01
CA ASP A 32 7.91 11.46 5.60
C ASP A 32 8.11 11.28 4.10
N VAL A 33 7.05 11.40 3.29
CA VAL A 33 7.13 11.36 1.82
C VAL A 33 6.82 12.75 1.28
N ALA A 34 7.79 13.37 0.62
CA ALA A 34 7.66 14.71 0.09
C ALA A 34 6.58 14.79 -1.01
N PRO A 35 5.86 15.92 -1.17
CA PRO A 35 4.79 16.03 -2.17
C PRO A 35 5.26 15.80 -3.62
N ASP A 36 6.51 16.13 -3.90
CA ASP A 36 7.18 16.03 -5.19
C ASP A 36 7.98 14.73 -5.39
N THR A 37 7.88 13.78 -4.44
CA THR A 37 8.45 12.43 -4.57
C THR A 37 7.96 11.74 -5.85
N ASP A 38 8.84 10.97 -6.50
CA ASP A 38 8.47 10.18 -7.67
C ASP A 38 7.34 9.17 -7.34
N PRO A 39 6.33 8.99 -8.22
CA PRO A 39 5.25 8.07 -7.95
C PRO A 39 5.67 6.61 -7.73
N ALA A 40 6.79 6.14 -8.29
CA ALA A 40 7.32 4.81 -7.99
C ALA A 40 7.86 4.71 -6.57
N GLU A 41 8.55 5.74 -6.09
CA GLU A 41 9.05 5.80 -4.72
C GLU A 41 7.90 5.91 -3.70
N ALA A 42 6.89 6.74 -3.97
CA ALA A 42 5.70 6.83 -3.12
C ALA A 42 4.92 5.50 -3.06
N ARG A 43 4.84 4.77 -4.18
CA ARG A 43 4.29 3.41 -4.23
C ARG A 43 5.12 2.41 -3.43
N ALA A 44 6.44 2.49 -3.50
CA ALA A 44 7.31 1.63 -2.69
C ALA A 44 7.13 1.90 -1.19
N ALA A 45 7.03 3.17 -0.77
CA ALA A 45 6.76 3.55 0.61
C ALA A 45 5.40 3.02 1.09
N ALA A 46 4.36 3.13 0.26
CA ALA A 46 3.05 2.59 0.58
C ALA A 46 3.03 1.06 0.68
N ALA A 47 3.74 0.37 -0.22
CA ALA A 47 3.89 -1.08 -0.14
C ALA A 47 4.61 -1.50 1.15
N ALA A 48 5.72 -0.84 1.50
CA ALA A 48 6.45 -1.11 2.74
C ALA A 48 5.59 -0.91 4.00
N MET A 49 4.79 0.15 4.03
CA MET A 49 3.84 0.41 5.11
C MET A 49 2.80 -0.73 5.24
N VAL A 50 2.23 -1.19 4.12
CA VAL A 50 1.23 -2.28 4.13
C VAL A 50 1.86 -3.61 4.55
N VAL A 51 3.07 -3.91 4.07
CA VAL A 51 3.83 -5.11 4.47
C VAL A 51 4.12 -5.08 5.97
N GLY A 52 4.57 -3.94 6.50
CA GLY A 52 4.78 -3.75 7.93
C GLY A 52 3.50 -3.95 8.73
N LEU A 53 2.38 -3.34 8.31
CA LEU A 53 1.08 -3.52 8.97
C LEU A 53 0.62 -4.98 9.00
N ALA A 54 0.75 -5.70 7.88
CA ALA A 54 0.40 -7.11 7.79
C ALA A 54 1.27 -7.96 8.71
N HIS A 55 2.58 -7.71 8.74
CA HIS A 55 3.52 -8.43 9.59
C HIS A 55 3.29 -8.12 11.08
N ASP A 56 3.21 -6.84 11.47
CA ASP A 56 3.18 -6.42 12.87
C ASP A 56 1.85 -6.71 13.57
N VAL A 57 0.73 -6.71 12.82
CA VAL A 57 -0.62 -6.94 13.38
C VAL A 57 -1.11 -8.35 13.15
N HIS A 58 -0.74 -8.98 12.03
CA HIS A 58 -1.26 -10.29 11.62
C HIS A 58 -0.20 -11.38 11.54
N GLU A 59 1.09 -11.08 11.73
CA GLU A 59 2.20 -12.04 11.61
C GLU A 59 2.24 -12.76 10.25
N VAL A 60 1.79 -12.06 9.19
CA VAL A 60 1.68 -12.60 7.83
C VAL A 60 2.57 -11.82 6.87
N ALA A 61 3.29 -12.56 6.02
CA ALA A 61 3.98 -11.99 4.88
C ALA A 61 3.01 -11.75 3.73
N VAL A 62 3.12 -10.61 3.06
CA VAL A 62 2.27 -10.23 1.93
C VAL A 62 3.07 -9.65 0.77
N ASP A 63 2.53 -9.84 -0.42
CA ASP A 63 2.95 -9.16 -1.64
C ASP A 63 1.96 -8.04 -1.97
N VAL A 64 2.49 -6.91 -2.45
CA VAL A 64 1.71 -5.75 -2.88
C VAL A 64 1.90 -5.56 -4.37
N THR A 65 0.83 -5.81 -5.15
CA THR A 65 0.86 -5.74 -6.61
C THR A 65 0.09 -4.50 -7.08
N TRP A 66 0.80 -3.55 -7.70
CA TRP A 66 0.19 -2.33 -8.24
C TRP A 66 -0.49 -2.60 -9.58
N ASP A 67 -1.76 -2.20 -9.67
CA ASP A 67 -2.52 -2.21 -10.92
C ASP A 67 -1.99 -1.15 -11.91
N SER A 68 -2.32 -1.33 -13.19
CA SER A 68 -2.14 -0.25 -14.17
C SER A 68 -2.94 0.98 -13.75
N PRO A 69 -2.32 2.17 -13.68
CA PRO A 69 -3.01 3.38 -13.23
C PRO A 69 -4.17 3.70 -14.17
N ARG A 70 -5.38 3.83 -13.60
CA ARG A 70 -6.59 4.18 -14.35
C ARG A 70 -6.71 5.68 -14.58
N GLU A 71 -6.17 6.46 -13.64
CA GLU A 71 -6.24 7.92 -13.62
C GLU A 71 -4.88 8.49 -13.21
N PRO A 72 -4.46 9.65 -13.74
CA PRO A 72 -3.24 10.30 -13.32
C PRO A 72 -3.33 10.71 -11.84
N GLY A 73 -2.29 10.42 -11.06
CA GLY A 73 -2.24 10.77 -9.64
C GLY A 73 -2.97 9.79 -8.71
N SER A 74 -3.51 8.68 -9.24
CA SER A 74 -4.18 7.64 -8.46
C SER A 74 -3.67 6.25 -8.83
N TRP A 75 -3.29 5.48 -7.82
CA TRP A 75 -2.81 4.11 -7.98
C TRP A 75 -3.52 3.18 -7.00
N THR A 76 -3.89 2.00 -7.47
CA THR A 76 -4.46 0.93 -6.66
C THR A 76 -3.49 -0.24 -6.65
N ALA A 77 -3.36 -0.89 -5.51
CA ALA A 77 -2.63 -2.14 -5.37
C ALA A 77 -3.49 -3.18 -4.67
N GLN A 78 -3.37 -4.43 -5.10
CA GLN A 78 -3.93 -5.59 -4.42
C GLN A 78 -2.88 -6.14 -3.45
N VAL A 79 -3.34 -6.63 -2.30
CA VAL A 79 -2.52 -7.26 -1.28
C VAL A 79 -2.85 -8.75 -1.24
N THR A 80 -1.85 -9.59 -1.42
CA THR A 80 -2.01 -11.05 -1.38
C THR A 80 -1.07 -11.64 -0.35
N VAL A 81 -1.52 -12.66 0.39
CA VAL A 81 -0.63 -13.41 1.29
C VAL A 81 0.47 -14.05 0.45
N ALA A 82 1.72 -13.81 0.84
CA ALA A 82 2.87 -14.38 0.17
C ALA A 82 2.90 -15.88 0.47
N GLU A 83 2.94 -16.70 -0.58
CA GLU A 83 3.23 -18.12 -0.40
C GLU A 83 4.67 -18.25 0.11
N THR A 84 4.83 -18.75 1.33
CA THR A 84 6.16 -19.11 1.81
C THR A 84 6.64 -20.26 0.93
N ALA A 85 7.63 -20.01 0.06
CA ALA A 85 8.24 -21.09 -0.71
C ALA A 85 8.65 -22.20 0.26
N PRO A 86 8.27 -23.47 0.02
CA PRO A 86 8.70 -24.55 0.89
C PRO A 86 10.22 -24.58 0.84
N ASN A 87 10.84 -24.39 2.01
CA ASN A 87 12.30 -24.44 2.17
C ASN A 87 12.80 -25.76 1.57
N ALA A 88 13.66 -25.67 0.55
CA ALA A 88 14.35 -26.79 -0.07
C ALA A 88 15.50 -27.31 0.80
#